data_AF-G0RI82-F1
#
_entry.id   AF-G0RI82-F1
#
_cell.length_a   1.000
_cell.length_b   1.000
_cell.length_c   1.000
_cell.angle_alpha   90.00
_cell.angle_beta   90.00
_cell.angle_gamma   90.00
#
_symmetry.space_group_name_H-M   'P 1'
#
loop_
_entity.id
_entity.type
_entity.pdbx_description
1 polymer ?
#
loop_
_entity_poly.entity_id
_entity_poly.type
_entity_poly.pdbx_seq_one_letter_code
_entity_poly.pdbx_strand_id
1 'polypeptide(L)'
;PIQSLVATAKARLLASDLTSTSLVDSSSIATFPPDIDSANVAETKLTQNIHVQVLDVENLSASRWEQVEELEAIERGERTRGRQVIRVTAEEEEDESNEADGSSTTTQASSSTTRGGGSGTSSGGANAVHRLVLQDRRGKRVYAVELKRINGIAVGKTLIGEKMMLRAGAVVARGTVLLAPETCVLLGGKVDAWHEAWAEGRLARL
;
A
#
# COMPACT_ATOMS: atom_id res chain seq x y z
N PRO A 1 -18.22 26.63 -9.86
CA PRO A 1 -17.72 26.06 -11.14
C PRO A 1 -16.23 25.66 -11.13
N ILE A 2 -15.31 26.56 -10.71
CA ILE A 2 -13.87 26.28 -10.74
C ILE A 2 -13.41 25.17 -9.78
N GLN A 3 -14.03 25.06 -8.60
CA GLN A 3 -13.69 24.04 -7.60
C GLN A 3 -13.96 22.62 -8.12
N SER A 4 -15.09 22.41 -8.81
CA SER A 4 -15.42 21.13 -9.43
C SER A 4 -14.42 20.75 -10.51
N LEU A 5 -14.01 21.73 -11.34
CA LEU A 5 -13.00 21.50 -12.38
C LEU A 5 -11.65 21.11 -11.78
N VAL A 6 -11.19 21.82 -10.73
CA VAL A 6 -9.94 21.50 -10.02
C VAL A 6 -10.01 20.10 -9.40
N ALA A 7 -11.12 19.75 -8.76
CA ALA A 7 -11.32 18.43 -8.18
C ALA A 7 -11.28 17.32 -9.24
N THR A 8 -11.97 17.49 -10.37
CA THR A 8 -11.95 16.53 -11.48
C THR A 8 -10.57 16.43 -12.12
N ALA A 9 -9.87 17.55 -12.33
CA ALA A 9 -8.51 17.55 -12.88
C ALA A 9 -7.54 16.83 -11.95
N LYS A 10 -7.62 17.09 -10.63
CA LYS A 10 -6.82 16.37 -9.62
C LYS A 10 -7.10 14.88 -9.63
N ALA A 11 -8.37 14.48 -9.65
CA ALA A 11 -8.76 13.07 -9.69
C ALA A 11 -8.20 12.35 -10.93
N ARG A 12 -8.32 12.96 -12.12
CA ARG A 12 -7.77 12.42 -13.37
C ARG A 12 -6.25 12.33 -13.34
N LEU A 13 -5.58 13.35 -12.79
CA LEU A 13 -4.13 13.34 -12.66
C LEU A 13 -3.66 12.20 -11.75
N LEU A 14 -4.29 12.04 -10.59
CA LEU A 14 -3.97 11.00 -9.62
C LEU A 14 -4.27 9.58 -10.15
N ALA A 15 -5.26 9.45 -11.04
CA ALA A 15 -5.63 8.18 -11.67
C ALA A 15 -4.82 7.83 -12.94
N SER A 16 -4.05 8.78 -13.49
CA SER A 16 -3.29 8.59 -14.73
C SER A 16 -1.89 8.00 -14.49
N ASP A 17 -1.33 7.32 -15.48
CA ASP A 17 0.09 6.93 -15.49
C ASP A 17 0.97 8.16 -15.78
N LEU A 18 1.94 8.44 -14.89
CA LEU A 18 2.85 9.59 -15.01
C LEU A 18 3.68 9.58 -16.30
N THR A 19 3.94 8.40 -16.88
CA THR A 19 4.81 8.25 -18.05
C THR A 19 4.10 8.52 -19.38
N SER A 20 2.81 8.20 -19.46
CA SER A 20 2.01 8.36 -20.68
C SER A 20 1.10 9.60 -20.67
N THR A 21 0.94 10.27 -19.53
CA THR A 21 0.02 11.40 -19.40
C THR A 21 0.54 12.68 -20.06
N SER A 22 -0.26 13.26 -20.96
CA SER A 22 -0.07 14.62 -21.49
C SER A 22 -0.66 15.72 -20.59
N LEU A 23 -1.27 15.33 -19.45
CA LEU A 23 -1.94 16.26 -18.53
C LEU A 23 -0.97 17.16 -17.76
N VAL A 24 0.32 16.83 -17.76
CA VAL A 24 1.34 17.63 -17.08
C VAL A 24 2.42 18.06 -18.06
N ASP A 25 2.84 19.31 -17.96
CA ASP A 25 4.00 19.80 -18.68
C ASP A 25 5.25 19.07 -18.19
N SER A 26 5.95 18.40 -19.11
CA SER A 26 7.19 17.67 -18.82
C SER A 26 8.28 18.58 -18.24
N SER A 27 8.27 19.88 -18.57
CA SER A 27 9.25 20.84 -18.02
C SER A 27 9.00 21.16 -16.53
N SER A 28 7.80 20.88 -16.03
CA SER A 28 7.36 21.23 -14.67
C SER A 28 7.60 20.13 -13.62
N ILE A 29 7.96 18.90 -14.05
CA ILE A 29 8.23 17.77 -13.14
C ILE A 29 9.70 17.38 -13.25
N ALA A 30 10.42 17.46 -12.12
CA ALA A 30 11.77 16.92 -12.01
C ALA A 30 11.75 15.39 -12.08
N THR A 31 12.76 14.83 -12.74
CA THR A 31 12.93 13.38 -12.93
C THR A 31 14.14 12.91 -12.13
N PHE A 32 14.26 11.59 -11.92
CA PHE A 32 15.42 11.04 -11.26
C PHE A 32 16.73 11.33 -12.03
N PRO A 33 17.84 11.55 -11.30
CA PRO A 33 19.17 11.47 -11.89
C PRO A 33 19.39 10.10 -12.58
N PRO A 34 20.15 10.05 -13.69
CA PRO A 34 20.33 8.82 -14.46
C PRO A 34 21.01 7.70 -13.67
N ASP A 35 21.85 8.05 -12.70
CA ASP A 35 22.64 7.16 -11.85
C ASP A 35 22.02 6.90 -10.46
N ILE A 36 20.75 7.28 -10.26
CA ILE A 36 20.08 7.20 -8.95
C ILE A 36 20.00 5.76 -8.38
N ASP A 37 20.04 4.74 -9.25
CA ASP A 37 19.97 3.32 -8.94
C ASP A 37 21.35 2.66 -8.83
N SER A 38 22.44 3.44 -8.89
CA SER A 38 23.81 2.94 -8.79
C SER A 38 24.11 2.45 -7.36
N ALA A 39 24.38 1.15 -7.23
CA ALA A 39 24.81 0.54 -5.96
C ALA A 39 26.22 0.97 -5.50
N ASN A 40 27.01 1.55 -6.40
CA ASN A 40 28.37 2.01 -6.14
C ASN A 40 28.41 3.35 -5.39
N VAL A 41 27.33 4.13 -5.45
CA VAL A 41 27.21 5.38 -4.69
C VAL A 41 26.73 5.03 -3.28
N ALA A 42 27.59 5.30 -2.29
CA ALA A 42 27.26 5.00 -0.90
C ALA A 42 25.99 5.75 -0.45
N GLU A 43 25.96 7.06 -0.69
CA GLU A 43 24.85 7.92 -0.34
C GLU A 43 24.84 9.17 -1.25
N THR A 44 23.64 9.59 -1.66
CA THR A 44 23.38 10.87 -2.31
C THR A 44 22.04 11.43 -1.83
N LYS A 45 21.77 12.70 -2.09
CA LYS A 45 20.50 13.36 -1.76
C LYS A 45 19.84 13.88 -3.02
N LEU A 46 18.51 13.74 -3.10
CA LEU A 46 17.73 14.36 -4.16
C LEU A 46 17.85 15.87 -4.08
N THR A 47 18.15 16.52 -5.20
CA THR A 47 18.32 17.99 -5.27
C THR A 47 16.99 18.73 -5.47
N GLN A 48 15.96 18.04 -5.93
CA GLN A 48 14.64 18.60 -6.25
C GLN A 48 13.53 17.69 -5.73
N ASN A 49 12.30 18.23 -5.69
CA ASN A 49 11.12 17.44 -5.41
C ASN A 49 10.77 16.59 -6.65
N ILE A 50 10.71 15.27 -6.49
CA ILE A 50 10.44 14.33 -7.59
C ILE A 50 9.09 13.69 -7.36
N HIS A 51 8.21 13.80 -8.36
CA HIS A 51 6.92 13.11 -8.37
C HIS A 51 7.10 11.72 -8.95
N VAL A 52 6.57 10.73 -8.25
CA VAL A 52 6.69 9.33 -8.61
C VAL A 52 5.36 8.63 -8.48
N GLN A 53 5.27 7.46 -9.11
CA GLN A 53 4.19 6.53 -8.93
C GLN A 53 4.70 5.19 -8.39
N VAL A 54 3.89 4.55 -7.54
CA VAL A 54 4.20 3.22 -7.00
C VAL A 54 3.89 2.16 -8.04
N LEU A 55 4.85 1.28 -8.34
CA LEU A 55 4.66 0.13 -9.22
C LEU A 55 4.50 -1.18 -8.44
N ASP A 56 5.05 -1.25 -7.23
CA ASP A 56 5.01 -2.46 -6.41
C ASP A 56 5.20 -2.12 -4.93
N VAL A 57 4.66 -2.99 -4.05
CA VAL A 57 4.82 -2.93 -2.59
C VAL A 57 5.00 -4.33 -2.01
N GLU A 58 6.07 -4.50 -1.25
CA GLU A 58 6.39 -5.73 -0.55
C GLU A 58 6.60 -5.49 0.93
N ASN A 59 6.15 -6.43 1.74
CA ASN A 59 6.47 -6.48 3.16
C ASN A 59 7.74 -7.31 3.34
N LEU A 60 8.81 -6.67 3.79
CA LEU A 60 10.10 -7.32 4.04
C LEU A 60 10.17 -7.98 5.43
N SER A 61 9.17 -7.73 6.29
CA SER A 61 9.13 -8.27 7.66
C SER A 61 8.37 -9.59 7.79
N ALA A 62 7.58 -9.98 6.78
CA ALA A 62 6.95 -11.30 6.71
C ALA A 62 7.68 -12.21 5.73
N SER A 63 7.65 -13.51 6.04
CA SER A 63 8.10 -14.52 5.09
C SER A 63 7.17 -14.58 3.87
N ARG A 64 7.70 -15.02 2.72
CA ARG A 64 6.85 -15.30 1.54
C ARG A 64 5.78 -16.33 1.85
N TRP A 65 6.14 -17.36 2.63
CA TRP A 65 5.22 -18.41 3.05
C TRP A 65 4.03 -17.88 3.87
N GLU A 66 4.30 -17.04 4.88
CA GLU A 66 3.25 -16.40 5.69
C GLU A 66 2.30 -15.56 4.83
N GLN A 67 2.82 -14.88 3.81
CA GLN A 67 2.01 -14.11 2.87
C GLN A 67 1.18 -14.99 1.93
N VAL A 68 1.69 -16.14 1.50
CA VAL A 68 0.95 -17.13 0.70
C VAL A 68 -0.19 -17.73 1.53
N GLU A 69 0.11 -18.17 2.76
CA GLU A 69 -0.87 -18.75 3.68
C GLU A 69 -2.03 -17.80 3.97
N GLU A 70 -1.74 -16.51 4.18
CA GLU A 70 -2.78 -15.48 4.38
C GLU A 70 -3.68 -15.32 3.14
N LEU A 71 -3.09 -15.27 1.94
CA LEU A 71 -3.87 -15.14 0.70
C LEU A 71 -4.75 -16.35 0.45
N GLU A 72 -4.23 -17.57 0.64
CA GLU A 72 -5.00 -18.80 0.49
C GLU A 72 -6.10 -18.92 1.55
N ALA A 73 -5.84 -18.48 2.79
CA ALA A 73 -6.86 -18.44 3.84
C ALA A 73 -8.00 -17.49 3.46
N ILE A 74 -7.69 -16.32 2.89
CA ILE A 74 -8.70 -15.38 2.39
C ILE A 74 -9.53 -16.01 1.26
N GLU A 75 -8.90 -16.68 0.30
CA GLU A 75 -9.58 -17.37 -0.81
C GLU A 75 -10.51 -18.48 -0.30
N ARG A 76 -10.08 -19.20 0.75
CA ARG A 76 -10.90 -20.23 1.42
C ARG A 76 -11.99 -19.65 2.34
N GLY A 77 -12.05 -18.33 2.52
CA GLY A 77 -12.97 -17.68 3.45
C GLY A 77 -12.62 -17.88 4.93
N GLU A 78 -11.40 -18.29 5.24
CA GLU A 78 -10.88 -18.49 6.59
C GLU A 78 -10.32 -17.17 7.12
N ARG A 79 -11.09 -16.47 7.97
CA ARG A 79 -10.56 -15.31 8.70
C ARG A 79 -10.14 -15.74 10.10
N THR A 80 -8.90 -15.46 10.47
CA THR A 80 -8.42 -15.66 11.84
C THR A 80 -8.77 -14.43 12.68
N ARG A 81 -9.47 -14.63 13.80
CA ARG A 81 -9.68 -13.60 14.83
C ARG A 81 -9.03 -14.07 16.12
N GLY A 82 -7.79 -13.65 16.35
CA GLY A 82 -6.97 -14.15 17.46
C GLY A 82 -6.44 -15.56 17.17
N ARG A 83 -6.62 -16.50 18.11
CA ARG A 83 -6.26 -17.92 17.93
C ARG A 83 -7.36 -18.78 17.30
N GLN A 84 -8.49 -18.19 16.91
CA GLN A 84 -9.62 -18.92 16.34
C GLN A 84 -9.69 -18.71 14.83
N VAL A 85 -9.78 -19.81 14.09
CA VAL A 85 -10.06 -19.85 12.64
C VAL A 85 -11.57 -19.88 12.47
N ILE A 86 -12.15 -18.84 11.87
CA ILE A 86 -13.57 -18.81 11.50
C ILE A 86 -13.65 -19.22 10.04
N ARG A 87 -14.27 -20.38 9.78
CA ARG A 87 -14.62 -20.84 8.43
C ARG A 87 -16.02 -20.33 8.11
N VAL A 88 -16.16 -19.60 7.01
CA VAL A 88 -17.48 -19.28 6.47
C VAL A 88 -17.89 -20.46 5.59
N THR A 89 -18.68 -21.39 6.15
CA THR A 89 -19.38 -22.37 5.33
C THR A 89 -20.51 -21.66 4.60
N ALA A 90 -20.53 -21.74 3.27
CA ALA A 90 -21.69 -21.37 2.47
C ALA A 90 -22.77 -22.44 2.69
N GLU A 91 -23.65 -22.21 3.65
CA GLU A 91 -24.94 -22.85 3.70
C GLU A 91 -25.96 -21.79 3.27
N GLU A 92 -26.60 -22.06 2.13
CA GLU A 92 -27.65 -21.25 1.54
C GLU A 92 -28.85 -21.13 2.50
N GLU A 93 -29.55 -20.00 2.35
CA GLU A 93 -30.72 -19.57 3.10
C GLU A 93 -31.85 -20.62 3.12
N GLU A 94 -32.46 -20.85 4.28
CA GLU A 94 -33.91 -21.08 4.42
C GLU A 94 -34.39 -20.73 5.84
N ASP A 95 -35.51 -20.01 5.88
CA ASP A 95 -36.16 -19.35 7.02
C ASP A 95 -36.59 -20.27 8.19
N GLU A 96 -36.57 -19.70 9.40
CA GLU A 96 -37.75 -19.54 10.29
C GLU A 96 -37.37 -19.54 11.79
N SER A 97 -38.02 -18.61 12.48
CA SER A 97 -38.03 -18.32 13.92
C SER A 97 -38.00 -19.52 14.87
N ASN A 98 -37.22 -19.40 15.96
CA ASN A 98 -37.69 -19.75 17.29
C ASN A 98 -36.87 -19.11 18.41
N GLU A 99 -37.57 -18.36 19.27
CA GLU A 99 -37.10 -17.92 20.59
C GLU A 99 -37.04 -19.12 21.55
N ALA A 100 -35.95 -19.24 22.32
CA ALA A 100 -36.01 -19.81 23.67
C ALA A 100 -34.79 -19.41 24.51
N ASP A 101 -35.14 -18.87 25.67
CA ASP A 101 -34.36 -18.43 26.82
C ASP A 101 -33.51 -19.54 27.47
N GLY A 102 -32.38 -19.18 28.07
CA GLY A 102 -31.42 -20.15 28.63
C GLY A 102 -30.18 -19.53 29.26
N SER A 103 -30.37 -18.76 30.33
CA SER A 103 -29.35 -18.26 31.26
C SER A 103 -28.27 -19.29 31.65
N SER A 104 -26.98 -18.98 31.46
CA SER A 104 -25.97 -19.26 32.48
C SER A 104 -24.75 -18.33 32.41
N THR A 105 -24.38 -17.86 33.59
CA THR A 105 -23.42 -16.81 33.93
C THR A 105 -22.00 -17.39 33.97
N THR A 106 -21.04 -16.80 33.27
CA THR A 106 -19.64 -16.76 33.75
C THR A 106 -18.98 -15.44 33.36
N THR A 107 -18.72 -14.66 34.39
CA THR A 107 -17.97 -13.40 34.40
C THR A 107 -16.48 -13.63 34.13
N GLN A 108 -15.94 -12.97 33.11
CA GLN A 108 -14.54 -12.50 33.14
C GLN A 108 -14.41 -11.17 32.40
N ALA A 109 -13.78 -10.22 33.09
CA ALA A 109 -13.71 -8.80 32.78
C ALA A 109 -12.47 -8.44 31.95
N SER A 110 -12.54 -7.24 31.35
CA SER A 110 -11.46 -6.41 30.78
C SER A 110 -10.82 -6.91 29.47
N SER A 111 -10.73 -6.15 28.39
CA SER A 111 -10.59 -4.70 28.27
C SER A 111 -11.13 -4.21 26.92
N SER A 112 -11.82 -3.07 26.99
CA SER A 112 -12.38 -2.33 25.88
C SER A 112 -11.28 -1.55 25.13
N THR A 113 -11.04 -1.90 23.87
CA THR A 113 -10.53 -0.94 22.88
C THR A 113 -11.44 -0.99 21.67
N THR A 114 -12.01 0.18 21.40
CA THR A 114 -12.92 0.58 20.33
C THR A 114 -12.52 0.00 18.98
N ARG A 115 -13.42 -0.83 18.41
CA ARG A 115 -13.35 -1.36 17.06
C ARG A 115 -14.04 -0.40 16.10
N GLY A 116 -13.28 0.18 15.21
CA GLY A 116 -13.79 0.78 13.98
C GLY A 116 -13.25 0.00 12.78
N GLY A 117 -14.16 -0.60 12.01
CA GLY A 117 -14.06 -0.88 10.56
C GLY A 117 -12.95 -1.81 10.07
N GLY A 118 -13.34 -2.99 9.59
CA GLY A 118 -12.44 -3.99 9.03
C GLY A 118 -11.66 -3.51 7.79
N SER A 119 -10.37 -3.79 7.82
CA SER A 119 -9.51 -4.00 6.66
C SER A 119 -8.46 -5.01 7.13
N GLY A 120 -8.20 -6.05 6.34
CA GLY A 120 -7.26 -7.13 6.66
C GLY A 120 -5.98 -6.57 7.26
N THR A 121 -5.63 -7.09 8.44
CA THR A 121 -4.37 -6.78 9.12
C THR A 121 -3.23 -7.25 8.25
N SER A 122 -2.58 -6.30 7.56
CA SER A 122 -1.35 -6.49 6.81
C SER A 122 -0.37 -7.41 7.57
N SER A 123 0.18 -8.42 6.89
CA SER A 123 1.16 -9.43 7.33
C SER A 123 2.46 -8.93 7.97
N GLY A 124 2.50 -7.77 8.58
CA GLY A 124 3.61 -7.38 9.42
C GLY A 124 3.03 -6.57 10.55
N GLY A 125 3.45 -6.89 11.78
CA GLY A 125 3.00 -6.17 12.96
C GLY A 125 3.20 -4.66 12.83
N ALA A 126 2.84 -3.90 13.87
CA ALA A 126 2.90 -2.44 13.85
C ALA A 126 4.22 -1.84 13.31
N ASN A 127 5.33 -2.59 13.37
CA ASN A 127 6.68 -2.24 12.95
C ASN A 127 7.18 -2.89 11.63
N ALA A 128 6.29 -3.34 10.75
CA ALA A 128 6.68 -3.92 9.45
C ALA A 128 7.44 -2.92 8.55
N VAL A 129 8.51 -3.37 7.92
CA VAL A 129 9.29 -2.59 6.94
C VAL A 129 8.86 -2.98 5.52
N HIS A 130 8.53 -1.98 4.71
CA HIS A 130 8.10 -2.20 3.33
C HIS A 130 9.14 -1.73 2.32
N ARG A 131 9.21 -2.46 1.20
CA ARG A 131 9.91 -2.04 0.00
C ARG A 131 8.89 -1.62 -1.05
N LEU A 132 9.14 -0.49 -1.70
CA LEU A 132 8.39 -0.03 -2.86
C LEU A 132 9.27 -0.05 -4.11
N VAL A 133 8.63 -0.21 -5.26
CA VAL A 133 9.23 0.15 -6.55
C VAL A 133 8.58 1.45 -7.00
N LEU A 134 9.38 2.50 -7.15
CA LEU A 134 8.92 3.83 -7.55
C LEU A 134 9.33 4.12 -8.98
N GLN A 135 8.51 4.83 -9.73
CA GLN A 135 8.79 5.24 -11.10
C GLN A 135 8.53 6.73 -11.29
N ASP A 136 9.47 7.44 -11.94
CA ASP A 136 9.25 8.83 -12.35
C ASP A 136 8.52 8.94 -13.70
N ARG A 137 8.26 10.18 -14.14
CA ARG A 137 7.63 10.46 -15.44
C ARG A 137 8.44 9.96 -16.65
N ARG A 138 9.76 9.82 -16.55
CA ARG A 138 10.60 9.28 -17.65
C ARG A 138 10.60 7.75 -17.66
N GLY A 139 9.91 7.12 -16.73
CA GLY A 139 9.86 5.68 -16.58
C GLY A 139 11.06 5.11 -15.82
N LYS A 140 11.97 5.95 -15.28
CA LYS A 140 13.10 5.50 -14.47
C LYS A 140 12.56 4.94 -13.16
N ARG A 141 12.96 3.70 -12.86
CA ARG A 141 12.53 2.95 -11.69
C ARG A 141 13.62 2.95 -10.64
N VAL A 142 13.23 3.02 -9.37
CA VAL A 142 14.14 2.93 -8.23
C VAL A 142 13.46 2.15 -7.10
N TYR A 143 14.24 1.39 -6.34
CA TYR A 143 13.75 0.80 -5.12
C TYR A 143 13.68 1.85 -4.02
N ALA A 144 12.70 1.70 -3.13
CA ALA A 144 12.59 2.52 -1.94
C ALA A 144 12.30 1.64 -0.74
N VAL A 145 12.86 1.97 0.42
CA VAL A 145 12.64 1.22 1.67
C VAL A 145 12.16 2.18 2.73
N GLU A 146 11.13 1.76 3.47
CA GLU A 146 10.58 2.47 4.62
C GLU A 146 11.59 2.48 5.78
N LEU A 147 12.39 3.54 5.89
CA LEU A 147 13.37 3.71 6.97
C LEU A 147 12.70 4.12 8.28
N LYS A 148 11.70 5.01 8.18
CA LYS A 148 10.84 5.42 9.29
C LYS A 148 9.39 5.17 8.90
N ARG A 149 8.56 4.84 9.89
CA ARG A 149 7.16 4.46 9.66
C ARG A 149 6.37 5.58 8.99
N ILE A 150 5.74 5.28 7.85
CA ILE A 150 4.85 6.18 7.13
C ILE A 150 3.45 5.59 7.12
N ASN A 151 2.49 6.32 7.71
CA ASN A 151 1.09 5.94 7.64
C ASN A 151 0.62 5.93 6.18
N GLY A 152 0.06 4.80 5.74
CA GLY A 152 -0.37 4.59 4.34
C GLY A 152 0.56 3.69 3.55
N ILE A 153 1.78 3.43 4.03
CA ILE A 153 2.68 2.43 3.44
C ILE A 153 2.43 1.07 4.09
N ALA A 154 1.77 0.17 3.36
CA ALA A 154 1.68 -1.25 3.67
C ALA A 154 1.10 -2.03 2.49
N VAL A 155 1.34 -3.34 2.46
CA VAL A 155 0.57 -4.25 1.60
C VAL A 155 -0.92 -4.14 1.95
N GLY A 156 -1.77 -3.93 0.94
CA GLY A 156 -3.21 -3.73 1.12
C GLY A 156 -3.62 -2.30 1.52
N LYS A 157 -2.67 -1.40 1.80
CA LYS A 157 -2.93 0.04 2.03
C LYS A 157 -2.40 0.89 0.88
N THR A 158 -1.18 0.63 0.44
CA THR A 158 -0.57 1.32 -0.70
C THR A 158 -1.19 0.83 -1.98
N LEU A 159 -1.62 1.77 -2.83
CA LEU A 159 -2.25 1.46 -4.09
C LEU A 159 -1.21 1.47 -5.23
N ILE A 160 -1.46 0.69 -6.28
CA ILE A 160 -0.55 0.65 -7.43
C ILE A 160 -0.92 1.78 -8.39
N GLY A 161 0.10 2.49 -8.86
CA GLY A 161 -0.04 3.78 -9.52
C GLY A 161 -0.27 4.93 -8.55
N GLU A 162 -0.26 4.71 -7.24
CA GLU A 162 -0.39 5.78 -6.24
C GLU A 162 0.70 6.84 -6.43
N LYS A 163 0.30 8.12 -6.40
CA LYS A 163 1.22 9.23 -6.59
C LYS A 163 1.87 9.60 -5.27
N MET A 164 3.18 9.80 -5.32
CA MET A 164 3.98 10.24 -4.19
C MET A 164 4.91 11.37 -4.63
N MET A 165 5.29 12.22 -3.69
CA MET A 165 6.35 13.21 -3.87
C MET A 165 7.50 12.90 -2.93
N LEU A 166 8.68 12.67 -3.51
CA LEU A 166 9.94 12.64 -2.77
C LEU A 166 10.47 14.07 -2.67
N ARG A 167 10.73 14.53 -1.46
CA ARG A 167 11.21 15.89 -1.23
C ARG A 167 12.70 16.01 -1.56
N ALA A 168 13.11 17.21 -1.97
CA ALA A 168 14.53 17.57 -2.00
C ALA A 168 15.15 17.30 -0.62
N GLY A 169 16.34 16.71 -0.62
CA GLY A 169 17.02 16.23 0.58
C GLY A 169 16.74 14.78 0.95
N ALA A 170 15.78 14.09 0.28
CA ALA A 170 15.59 12.65 0.47
C ALA A 170 16.88 11.88 0.15
N VAL A 171 17.25 10.96 1.03
CA VAL A 171 18.48 10.20 0.93
C VAL A 171 18.28 9.01 0.01
N VAL A 172 19.24 8.79 -0.88
CA VAL A 172 19.35 7.59 -1.71
C VAL A 172 20.68 6.94 -1.38
N ALA A 173 20.63 5.72 -0.85
CA ALA A 173 21.80 4.96 -0.46
C ALA A 173 21.88 3.68 -1.29
N ARG A 174 23.02 3.45 -1.95
CA ARG A 174 23.26 2.25 -2.79
C ARG A 174 22.12 1.96 -3.76
N GLY A 175 21.63 2.99 -4.44
CA GLY A 175 20.55 2.86 -5.42
C GLY A 175 19.13 2.72 -4.84
N THR A 176 18.95 2.90 -3.52
CA THR A 176 17.65 2.76 -2.84
C THR A 176 17.27 4.05 -2.13
N VAL A 177 16.05 4.54 -2.36
CA VAL A 177 15.51 5.72 -1.67
C VAL A 177 15.12 5.34 -0.24
N LEU A 178 15.62 6.07 0.75
CA LEU A 178 15.28 5.88 2.16
C LEU A 178 14.08 6.75 2.52
N LEU A 179 12.91 6.12 2.63
CA LEU A 179 11.66 6.81 2.89
C LEU A 179 11.52 7.12 4.38
N ALA A 180 11.19 8.38 4.66
CA ALA A 180 10.82 8.84 5.98
C ALA A 180 9.67 9.87 5.86
N PRO A 181 8.82 10.05 6.90
CA PRO A 181 7.72 11.01 6.88
C PRO A 181 8.14 12.43 6.51
N GLU A 182 9.36 12.84 6.89
CA GLU A 182 9.92 14.15 6.59
C GLU A 182 10.34 14.34 5.13
N THR A 183 10.62 13.26 4.39
CA THR A 183 11.16 13.31 3.02
C THR A 183 10.19 12.79 1.97
N CYS A 184 8.99 12.38 2.36
CA CYS A 184 8.00 11.79 1.46
C CYS A 184 6.59 12.33 1.75
N VAL A 185 5.79 12.52 0.71
CA VAL A 185 4.37 12.87 0.79
C VAL A 185 3.57 11.90 -0.08
N LEU A 186 2.58 11.24 0.52
CA LEU A 186 1.58 10.46 -0.22
C LEU A 186 0.54 11.41 -0.79
N LEU A 187 0.38 11.42 -2.11
CA LEU A 187 -0.61 12.25 -2.82
C LEU A 187 -1.89 11.46 -3.12
N GLY A 188 -1.82 10.12 -3.08
CA GLY A 188 -2.94 9.21 -3.29
C GLY A 188 -3.19 8.87 -4.76
N GLY A 189 -4.42 8.39 -5.04
CA GLY A 189 -4.79 7.87 -6.35
C GLY A 189 -4.29 6.45 -6.59
N LYS A 190 -4.66 5.91 -7.75
CA LYS A 190 -4.22 4.60 -8.25
C LYS A 190 -4.47 4.52 -9.75
N VAL A 191 -3.75 3.66 -10.45
CA VAL A 191 -4.11 3.29 -11.83
C VAL A 191 -4.89 1.99 -11.74
N ASP A 192 -6.21 2.04 -11.95
CA ASP A 192 -7.12 0.93 -11.66
C ASP A 192 -6.66 -0.40 -12.28
N ALA A 193 -6.42 -0.40 -13.59
CA ALA A 193 -5.96 -1.59 -14.31
C ALA A 193 -4.62 -2.15 -13.79
N TRP A 194 -3.71 -1.30 -13.30
CA TRP A 194 -2.44 -1.76 -12.73
C TRP A 194 -2.63 -2.36 -11.34
N HIS A 195 -3.52 -1.76 -10.55
CA HIS A 195 -3.81 -2.24 -9.20
C HIS A 195 -4.54 -3.58 -9.21
N GLU A 196 -5.52 -3.75 -10.11
CA GLU A 196 -6.23 -5.02 -10.33
C GLU A 196 -5.25 -6.11 -10.78
N ALA A 197 -4.49 -5.87 -11.85
CA ALA A 197 -3.50 -6.82 -12.35
C ALA A 197 -2.42 -7.16 -11.31
N TRP A 198 -2.02 -6.19 -10.48
CA TRP A 198 -1.10 -6.44 -9.39
C TRP A 198 -1.72 -7.30 -8.29
N ALA A 199 -2.98 -7.05 -7.91
CA ALA A 199 -3.65 -7.80 -6.86
C ALA A 199 -3.86 -9.27 -7.29
N GLU A 200 -4.38 -9.49 -8.51
CA GLU A 200 -4.59 -10.82 -9.08
C GLU A 200 -3.28 -11.59 -9.25
N GLY A 201 -2.23 -10.93 -9.74
CA GLY A 201 -0.93 -11.55 -9.95
C GLY A 201 -0.08 -11.69 -8.69
N ARG A 202 -0.57 -11.30 -7.49
CA ARG A 202 0.26 -11.24 -6.28
C ARG A 202 0.72 -12.63 -5.83
N LEU A 203 -0.19 -13.61 -5.81
CA LEU A 203 0.11 -14.97 -5.34
C LEU A 203 1.24 -15.60 -6.17
N ALA A 204 1.22 -15.42 -7.50
CA ALA A 204 2.24 -15.94 -8.40
C ALA A 204 3.63 -15.27 -8.26
N ARG A 205 3.71 -14.11 -7.58
CA ARG A 205 4.97 -13.38 -7.32
C ARG A 205 5.55 -13.63 -5.92
N LEU A 206 4.81 -14.33 -5.04
CA LEU A 206 5.25 -14.69 -3.70
C LEU A 206 5.96 -16.06 -3.72
#